data_AF-A0A933N6A2-F1
#
_entry.id   AF-A0A933N6A2-F1
#
_cell.length_a   1.000
_cell.length_b   1.000
_cell.length_c   1.000
_cell.angle_alpha   90.00
_cell.angle_beta   90.00
_cell.angle_gamma   90.00
#
_symmetry.space_group_name_H-M   'P 1'
#
loop_
_entity.id
_entity.type
_entity.pdbx_description
1 polymer ?
#
loop_
_entity_poly.entity_id
_entity_poly.type
_entity_poly.pdbx_seq_one_letter_code
_entity_poly.pdbx_strand_id
1 'polypeptide(L)'
;MRRTLLSAIIPFVLLTGNANAEPCGAVTEAGECRGNVVAYCDQATMELATVDCVADVDPGAICMTIDSTYGVDCALPAAAECLGQDKNGDYVSMFCQGTNPGCLDTLDAQTCFENLGPCTADDEGTCNGDQLLVVCNVNQPWVIDCLTYDARCENGACVGAPENGYCDDTVLCDVGLECDTSGSCVSAVTTDAGATVDSGTSVDSGTPGVDTGIPANRDASTNVDAGVPGLLDTGAKSAKTTKPTTESGCSCAETSRPRSYGALALSLLVCCARRFSSRRARRT
;
A
#
# COMPACT_ATOMS: atom_id res chain seq x y z
N MET A 1 -4.06 27.57 -79.28
CA MET A 1 -4.23 27.03 -77.92
C MET A 1 -4.01 28.16 -76.92
N ARG A 2 -5.09 28.78 -76.42
CA ARG A 2 -5.05 29.88 -75.44
C ARG A 2 -5.22 29.27 -74.04
N ARG A 3 -4.22 29.42 -73.16
CA ARG A 3 -4.32 29.06 -71.74
C ARG A 3 -4.75 30.29 -70.94
N THR A 4 -5.93 30.21 -70.35
CA THR A 4 -6.50 31.22 -69.46
C THR A 4 -5.94 30.97 -68.05
N LEU A 5 -5.13 31.90 -67.54
CA LEU A 5 -4.67 31.92 -66.15
C LEU A 5 -5.79 32.53 -65.29
N LEU A 6 -6.49 31.70 -64.50
CA LEU A 6 -7.34 32.18 -63.41
C LEU A 6 -6.46 32.46 -62.20
N SER A 7 -6.20 33.76 -61.94
CA SER A 7 -5.72 34.23 -60.64
C SER A 7 -6.84 34.08 -59.62
N ALA A 8 -6.71 33.10 -58.71
CA ALA A 8 -7.51 33.03 -57.51
C ALA A 8 -6.98 34.09 -56.52
N ILE A 9 -7.78 35.13 -56.29
CA ILE A 9 -7.56 36.10 -55.21
C ILE A 9 -7.92 35.38 -53.92
N ILE A 10 -6.90 34.94 -53.17
CA ILE A 10 -7.09 34.39 -51.81
C ILE A 10 -7.33 35.58 -50.88
N PRO A 11 -8.50 35.68 -50.21
CA PRO A 11 -8.71 36.72 -49.22
C PRO A 11 -7.75 36.51 -48.05
N PHE A 12 -6.84 37.46 -47.88
CA PHE A 12 -5.92 37.54 -46.76
C PHE A 12 -6.73 37.93 -45.52
N VAL A 13 -7.22 36.93 -44.78
CA VAL A 13 -7.85 37.15 -43.47
C VAL A 13 -6.73 37.51 -42.50
N LEU A 14 -6.62 38.80 -42.19
CA LEU A 14 -5.85 39.29 -41.05
C LEU A 14 -6.50 38.76 -39.77
N LEU A 15 -6.05 37.60 -39.29
CA LEU A 15 -6.27 37.20 -37.91
C LEU A 15 -5.55 38.22 -37.02
N THR A 16 -6.30 39.15 -36.45
CA THR A 16 -5.86 39.93 -35.29
C THR A 16 -5.70 38.96 -34.13
N GLY A 17 -4.54 38.30 -34.07
CA GLY A 17 -4.15 37.47 -32.94
C GLY A 17 -4.10 38.34 -31.70
N ASN A 18 -5.03 38.11 -30.78
CA ASN A 18 -4.90 38.57 -29.40
C ASN A 18 -3.65 37.89 -28.85
N ALA A 19 -2.52 38.58 -28.89
CA ALA A 19 -1.21 38.14 -28.44
C ALA A 19 -1.09 38.12 -26.90
N ASN A 20 -2.15 37.67 -26.22
CA ASN A 20 -2.00 37.10 -24.89
C ASN A 20 -1.62 35.64 -25.12
N ALA A 21 -0.41 35.41 -25.61
CA ALA A 21 0.16 34.08 -25.57
C ALA A 21 0.16 33.69 -24.10
N GLU A 22 -0.70 32.75 -23.72
CA GLU A 22 -0.65 32.18 -22.38
C GLU A 22 0.80 31.74 -22.15
N PRO A 23 1.36 32.03 -20.98
CA PRO A 23 2.81 31.96 -20.79
C PRO A 23 3.36 30.52 -20.93
N CYS A 24 2.49 29.51 -20.89
CA CYS A 24 2.79 28.09 -21.15
C CYS A 24 2.34 27.60 -22.55
N GLY A 25 1.83 28.47 -23.43
CA GLY A 25 1.26 28.10 -24.71
C GLY A 25 -0.04 27.31 -24.56
N ALA A 26 -0.10 26.11 -25.17
CA ALA A 26 -1.28 25.22 -25.08
C ALA A 26 -1.19 24.19 -23.95
N VAL A 27 -0.09 24.18 -23.18
CA VAL A 27 0.14 23.19 -22.12
C VAL A 27 -0.67 23.57 -20.88
N THR A 28 -1.45 22.63 -20.36
CA THR A 28 -2.27 22.80 -19.16
C THR A 28 -1.52 22.40 -17.88
N GLU A 29 -2.15 22.60 -16.72
CA GLU A 29 -1.63 22.10 -15.42
C GLU A 29 -1.51 20.56 -15.40
N ALA A 30 -2.47 19.85 -16.01
CA ALA A 30 -2.43 18.39 -16.17
C ALA A 30 -1.25 17.90 -17.06
N GLY A 31 -0.57 18.83 -17.74
CA GLY A 31 0.57 18.56 -18.59
C GLY A 31 0.29 17.76 -19.86
N GLU A 32 1.36 17.46 -20.59
CA GLU A 32 1.38 16.57 -21.74
C GLU A 32 2.71 15.83 -21.84
N CYS A 33 2.70 14.65 -22.47
CA CYS A 33 3.92 13.91 -22.77
C CYS A 33 4.51 14.34 -24.11
N ARG A 34 5.80 14.69 -24.10
CA ARG A 34 6.60 14.98 -25.29
C ARG A 34 7.72 13.95 -25.43
N GLY A 35 7.35 12.74 -25.85
CA GLY A 35 8.23 11.58 -25.75
C GLY A 35 8.33 11.16 -24.27
N ASN A 36 9.55 11.05 -23.73
CA ASN A 36 9.77 10.73 -22.31
C ASN A 36 9.92 11.97 -21.42
N VAL A 37 9.50 13.14 -21.90
CA VAL A 37 9.54 14.39 -21.12
C VAL A 37 8.10 14.75 -20.73
N VAL A 38 7.87 14.90 -19.43
CA VAL A 38 6.66 15.51 -18.88
C VAL A 38 6.79 17.02 -19.04
N ALA A 39 5.80 17.67 -19.66
CA ALA A 39 5.73 19.12 -19.76
C ALA A 39 4.42 19.62 -19.13
N TYR A 40 4.49 20.51 -18.14
CA TYR A 40 3.31 21.06 -17.47
C TYR A 40 3.44 22.57 -17.22
N CYS A 41 2.30 23.25 -17.12
CA CYS A 41 2.27 24.66 -16.79
C CYS A 41 2.21 24.84 -15.28
N ASP A 42 3.31 25.31 -14.67
CA ASP A 42 3.35 25.62 -13.25
C ASP A 42 2.48 26.87 -12.98
N GLN A 43 1.40 26.71 -12.22
CA GLN A 43 0.46 27.78 -11.91
C GLN A 43 1.04 28.86 -10.99
N ALA A 44 2.09 28.55 -10.22
CA ALA A 44 2.69 29.50 -9.29
C ALA A 44 3.62 30.48 -10.02
N THR A 45 4.43 29.97 -10.95
CA THR A 45 5.38 30.76 -11.73
C THR A 45 4.82 31.21 -13.06
N MET A 46 3.73 30.57 -13.52
CA MET A 46 3.20 30.68 -14.87
C MET A 46 4.24 30.33 -15.94
N GLU A 47 5.18 29.43 -15.63
CA GLU A 47 6.23 28.98 -16.54
C GLU A 47 6.00 27.53 -16.98
N LEU A 48 6.47 27.20 -18.19
CA LEU A 48 6.50 25.82 -18.66
C LEU A 48 7.61 25.05 -17.93
N ALA A 49 7.23 24.14 -17.05
CA ALA A 49 8.14 23.21 -16.40
C ALA A 49 8.27 21.92 -17.22
N THR A 50 9.46 21.32 -17.20
CA THR A 50 9.72 20.03 -17.85
C THR A 50 10.50 19.09 -16.95
N VAL A 51 10.19 17.80 -17.01
CA VAL A 51 10.92 16.73 -16.33
C VAL A 51 11.26 15.66 -17.36
N ASP A 52 12.54 15.34 -17.53
CA ASP A 52 12.96 14.24 -18.40
C ASP A 52 12.93 12.94 -17.60
N CYS A 53 11.96 12.07 -17.86
CA CYS A 53 11.79 10.85 -17.07
C CYS A 53 13.02 9.95 -17.15
N VAL A 54 13.71 9.90 -18.29
CA VAL A 54 14.89 9.03 -18.46
C VAL A 54 16.11 9.62 -17.77
N ALA A 55 16.32 10.92 -17.90
CA ALA A 55 17.52 11.58 -17.39
C ALA A 55 17.42 11.98 -15.92
N ASP A 56 16.24 12.39 -15.45
CA ASP A 56 16.02 12.96 -14.12
C ASP A 56 15.44 11.95 -13.11
N VAL A 57 14.80 10.86 -13.58
CA VAL A 57 14.10 9.90 -12.72
C VAL A 57 14.75 8.51 -12.77
N ASP A 58 14.57 7.77 -13.87
CA ASP A 58 15.15 6.44 -14.04
C ASP A 58 15.37 6.14 -15.53
N PRO A 59 16.47 5.49 -15.94
CA PRO A 59 16.75 5.21 -17.36
C PRO A 59 15.66 4.43 -18.12
N GLY A 60 14.82 3.67 -17.42
CA GLY A 60 13.68 2.95 -17.98
C GLY A 60 12.33 3.65 -17.80
N ALA A 61 12.28 4.82 -17.17
CA ALA A 61 11.06 5.58 -16.98
C ALA A 61 10.55 6.19 -18.29
N ILE A 62 9.22 6.32 -18.39
CA ILE A 62 8.55 6.94 -19.53
C ILE A 62 7.57 7.99 -19.02
N CYS A 63 7.28 8.98 -19.86
CA CYS A 63 6.12 9.84 -19.62
C CYS A 63 4.86 9.09 -20.06
N MET A 64 3.85 9.02 -19.20
CA MET A 64 2.56 8.45 -19.54
C MET A 64 1.40 9.25 -18.95
N THR A 65 0.21 9.10 -19.55
CA THR A 65 -1.04 9.57 -18.96
C THR A 65 -1.43 8.64 -17.81
N ILE A 66 -1.58 9.19 -16.61
CA ILE A 66 -2.01 8.44 -15.42
C ILE A 66 -3.53 8.25 -15.47
N ASP A 67 -4.27 9.36 -15.48
CA ASP A 67 -5.69 9.37 -15.81
C ASP A 67 -6.12 10.75 -16.33
N SER A 68 -7.41 10.92 -16.65
CA SER A 68 -7.94 12.19 -17.18
C SER A 68 -8.01 13.34 -16.15
N THR A 69 -7.92 13.03 -14.86
CA THR A 69 -8.06 14.00 -13.76
C THR A 69 -6.71 14.49 -13.28
N TYR A 70 -5.74 13.56 -13.15
CA TYR A 70 -4.36 13.79 -12.77
C TYR A 70 -3.55 14.36 -13.93
N GLY A 71 -3.69 13.78 -15.13
CA GLY A 71 -2.93 14.16 -16.31
C GLY A 71 -1.77 13.20 -16.60
N VAL A 72 -0.55 13.74 -16.74
CA VAL A 72 0.64 12.96 -17.10
C VAL A 72 1.70 12.98 -16.01
N ASP A 73 2.50 11.91 -15.91
CA ASP A 73 3.67 11.84 -15.04
C ASP A 73 4.74 10.88 -15.59
N CYS A 74 5.89 10.85 -14.94
CA CYS A 74 6.89 9.82 -15.12
C CYS A 74 6.46 8.54 -14.42
N ALA A 75 6.43 7.43 -15.16
CA ALA A 75 6.18 6.11 -14.63
C ALA A 75 7.42 5.23 -14.77
N LEU A 76 7.69 4.43 -13.74
CA LEU A 76 8.84 3.55 -13.63
C LEU A 76 8.55 2.15 -14.20
N PRO A 77 9.54 1.48 -14.81
CA PRO A 77 9.33 0.14 -15.36
C PRO A 77 9.15 -0.89 -14.24
N ALA A 78 8.63 -2.07 -14.57
CA ALA A 78 8.54 -3.17 -13.62
C ALA A 78 9.91 -3.49 -12.99
N ALA A 79 9.89 -3.87 -11.70
CA ALA A 79 11.05 -4.10 -10.84
C ALA A 79 11.90 -2.87 -10.48
N ALA A 80 11.60 -1.67 -10.99
CA ALA A 80 12.23 -0.44 -10.49
C ALA A 80 11.68 -0.06 -9.11
N GLU A 81 12.46 0.68 -8.33
CA GLU A 81 12.08 1.11 -6.99
C GLU A 81 10.99 2.20 -7.06
N CYS A 82 9.78 1.91 -6.57
CA CYS A 82 8.63 2.82 -6.67
C CYS A 82 8.59 3.92 -5.60
N LEU A 83 9.58 3.93 -4.70
CA LEU A 83 9.80 4.98 -3.73
C LEU A 83 11.12 5.70 -4.05
N GLY A 84 11.03 6.94 -4.50
CA GLY A 84 12.19 7.77 -4.80
C GLY A 84 12.40 8.85 -3.74
N GLN A 85 13.56 9.52 -3.76
CA GLN A 85 13.75 10.79 -3.07
C GLN A 85 13.69 11.92 -4.09
N ASP A 86 12.96 12.98 -3.77
CA ASP A 86 12.95 14.20 -4.57
C ASP A 86 14.26 15.00 -4.38
N LYS A 87 14.37 16.16 -5.03
CA LYS A 87 15.56 17.03 -4.93
C LYS A 87 15.79 17.59 -3.52
N ASN A 88 14.79 17.56 -2.65
CA ASN A 88 14.87 17.98 -1.26
C ASN A 88 15.23 16.82 -0.31
N GLY A 89 15.25 15.58 -0.80
CA GLY A 89 15.47 14.37 -0.03
C GLY A 89 14.19 13.80 0.61
N ASP A 90 13.02 14.33 0.24
CA ASP A 90 11.72 13.83 0.70
C ASP A 90 11.33 12.59 -0.12
N TYR A 91 10.81 11.56 0.55
CA TYR A 91 10.35 10.36 -0.14
C TYR A 91 9.06 10.62 -0.91
N VAL A 92 9.03 10.24 -2.18
CA VAL A 92 7.90 10.40 -3.08
C VAL A 92 7.55 9.06 -3.73
N SER A 93 6.27 8.72 -3.72
CA SER A 93 5.75 7.59 -4.48
C SER A 93 5.77 7.93 -5.96
N MET A 94 6.33 7.03 -6.77
CA MET A 94 6.38 7.16 -8.22
C MET A 94 5.35 6.24 -8.85
N PHE A 95 4.77 6.65 -9.99
CA PHE A 95 3.87 5.77 -10.73
C PHE A 95 4.63 4.61 -11.38
N CYS A 96 3.95 3.50 -11.58
CA CYS A 96 4.47 2.31 -12.22
C CYS A 96 3.87 2.12 -13.62
N GLN A 97 4.70 1.60 -14.53
CA GLN A 97 4.30 1.20 -15.88
C GLN A 97 3.66 -0.19 -15.86
N GLY A 98 2.78 -0.47 -16.83
CA GLY A 98 2.28 -1.82 -17.10
C GLY A 98 0.77 -1.94 -17.08
N THR A 99 0.28 -3.19 -17.05
CA THR A 99 -1.15 -3.49 -16.95
C THR A 99 -1.55 -3.61 -15.48
N ASN A 100 -2.48 -2.78 -15.03
CA ASN A 100 -2.87 -2.65 -13.61
C ASN A 100 -1.66 -2.61 -12.66
N PRO A 101 -0.75 -1.65 -12.86
CA PRO A 101 0.51 -1.60 -12.15
C PRO A 101 0.33 -0.96 -10.77
N GLY A 102 1.28 -1.21 -9.87
CA GLY A 102 1.36 -0.54 -8.59
C GLY A 102 2.68 -0.82 -7.89
N CYS A 103 2.81 -0.31 -6.66
CA CYS A 103 4.00 -0.45 -5.82
C CYS A 103 3.81 -1.65 -4.87
N LEU A 104 4.69 -2.66 -4.97
CA LEU A 104 4.72 -3.81 -4.07
C LEU A 104 5.84 -3.61 -3.05
N ASP A 105 5.47 -3.41 -1.79
CA ASP A 105 6.37 -3.34 -0.65
C ASP A 105 6.57 -4.73 -0.06
N THR A 106 7.83 -5.11 0.05
CA THR A 106 8.29 -6.38 0.59
C THR A 106 9.37 -6.10 1.62
N LEU A 107 9.73 -7.11 2.40
CA LEU A 107 10.84 -6.99 3.37
C LEU A 107 12.15 -6.45 2.76
N ASP A 108 12.41 -6.74 1.48
CA ASP A 108 13.67 -6.41 0.81
C ASP A 108 13.61 -5.12 -0.02
N ALA A 109 12.45 -4.76 -0.57
CA ALA A 109 12.32 -3.64 -1.51
C ALA A 109 10.86 -3.19 -1.74
N GLN A 110 10.71 -1.93 -2.16
CA GLN A 110 9.48 -1.37 -2.74
C GLN A 110 9.65 -1.29 -4.25
N THR A 111 9.02 -2.18 -5.01
CA THR A 111 9.21 -2.24 -6.47
C THR A 111 7.92 -2.16 -7.26
N CYS A 112 8.00 -1.57 -8.44
CA CYS A 112 6.91 -1.57 -9.39
C CYS A 112 6.57 -2.99 -9.83
N PHE A 113 5.31 -3.37 -9.68
CA PHE A 113 4.80 -4.69 -10.03
C PHE A 113 3.58 -4.56 -10.95
N GLU A 114 3.46 -5.46 -11.92
CA GLU A 114 2.32 -5.52 -12.82
C GLU A 114 1.21 -6.43 -12.25
N ASN A 115 -0.03 -6.21 -12.68
CA ASN A 115 -1.17 -7.06 -12.33
C ASN A 115 -1.52 -7.08 -10.84
N LEU A 116 -1.24 -6.00 -10.09
CA LEU A 116 -1.76 -5.83 -8.73
C LEU A 116 -3.26 -5.53 -8.75
N GLY A 117 -3.79 -5.07 -9.89
CA GLY A 117 -5.18 -4.69 -10.04
C GLY A 117 -5.37 -3.18 -9.85
N PRO A 118 -6.48 -2.62 -10.34
CA PRO A 118 -6.85 -1.25 -10.01
C PRO A 118 -7.30 -1.17 -8.54
N CYS A 119 -7.22 0.01 -7.96
CA CYS A 119 -7.75 0.30 -6.63
C CYS A 119 -8.61 1.57 -6.64
N THR A 120 -9.34 1.79 -5.55
CA THR A 120 -9.97 3.06 -5.20
C THR A 120 -9.61 3.44 -3.77
N ALA A 121 -9.88 4.68 -3.37
CA ALA A 121 -9.65 5.13 -1.99
C ALA A 121 -10.49 4.34 -0.96
N ASP A 122 -11.65 3.81 -1.36
CA ASP A 122 -12.50 3.01 -0.48
C ASP A 122 -11.90 1.60 -0.21
N ASP A 123 -10.91 1.19 -0.99
CA ASP A 123 -10.22 -0.09 -0.83
C ASP A 123 -9.00 0.00 0.11
N GLU A 124 -8.59 1.20 0.54
CA GLU A 124 -7.46 1.38 1.46
C GLU A 124 -7.73 0.70 2.81
N GLY A 125 -6.72 -0.01 3.33
CA GLY A 125 -6.85 -0.85 4.52
C GLY A 125 -7.60 -2.17 4.28
N THR A 126 -7.78 -2.60 3.02
CA THR A 126 -8.38 -3.90 2.71
C THR A 126 -7.33 -4.95 2.34
N CYS A 127 -7.67 -6.23 2.55
CA CYS A 127 -6.82 -7.36 2.22
C CYS A 127 -7.27 -8.04 0.93
N ASN A 128 -6.31 -8.28 0.02
CA ASN A 128 -6.50 -9.13 -1.14
C ASN A 128 -5.56 -10.35 -1.04
N GLY A 129 -6.09 -11.45 -0.49
CA GLY A 129 -5.24 -12.56 -0.06
C GLY A 129 -4.34 -12.11 1.09
N ASP A 130 -3.03 -12.32 0.96
CA ASP A 130 -2.03 -11.89 1.96
C ASP A 130 -1.39 -10.52 1.61
N GLN A 131 -1.99 -9.76 0.69
CA GLN A 131 -1.54 -8.40 0.35
C GLN A 131 -2.45 -7.36 1.00
N LEU A 132 -1.86 -6.42 1.74
CA LEU A 132 -2.55 -5.27 2.33
C LEU A 132 -2.48 -4.08 1.38
N LEU A 133 -3.63 -3.57 0.92
CA LEU A 133 -3.68 -2.31 0.21
C LEU A 133 -3.55 -1.16 1.19
N VAL A 134 -2.42 -0.45 1.14
CA VAL A 134 -2.08 0.65 2.03
C VAL A 134 -2.65 1.96 1.53
N VAL A 135 -2.33 2.32 0.29
CA VAL A 135 -2.76 3.57 -0.34
C VAL A 135 -3.14 3.30 -1.79
N CYS A 136 -4.17 3.98 -2.29
CA CYS A 136 -4.52 3.99 -3.68
C CYS A 136 -4.16 5.32 -4.35
N ASN A 137 -3.05 5.34 -5.10
CA ASN A 137 -2.63 6.55 -5.81
C ASN A 137 -3.12 6.52 -7.27
N VAL A 138 -4.22 7.23 -7.55
CA VAL A 138 -4.80 7.36 -8.90
C VAL A 138 -4.97 6.02 -9.62
N ASN A 139 -5.69 5.10 -8.97
CA ASN A 139 -5.93 3.71 -9.41
C ASN A 139 -4.69 2.79 -9.43
N GLN A 140 -3.52 3.25 -9.00
CA GLN A 140 -2.36 2.37 -8.78
C GLN A 140 -2.23 2.04 -7.29
N PRO A 141 -2.29 0.76 -6.91
CA PRO A 141 -2.21 0.38 -5.51
C PRO A 141 -0.77 0.44 -5.01
N TRP A 142 -0.58 0.88 -3.78
CA TRP A 142 0.57 0.56 -2.95
C TRP A 142 0.17 -0.57 -2.02
N VAL A 143 0.76 -1.74 -2.19
CA VAL A 143 0.44 -2.93 -1.39
C VAL A 143 1.65 -3.39 -0.59
N ILE A 144 1.42 -3.88 0.62
CA ILE A 144 2.42 -4.62 1.40
C ILE A 144 2.16 -6.11 1.22
N ASP A 145 3.18 -6.89 0.87
CA ASP A 145 3.13 -8.35 0.86
C ASP A 145 3.40 -8.91 2.26
N CYS A 146 2.34 -9.16 3.03
CA CYS A 146 2.44 -9.62 4.41
C CYS A 146 3.20 -10.95 4.53
N LEU A 147 3.18 -11.82 3.50
CA LEU A 147 3.91 -13.09 3.54
C LEU A 147 5.42 -12.90 3.61
N THR A 148 5.94 -11.82 3.03
CA THR A 148 7.38 -11.51 3.10
C THR A 148 7.83 -11.14 4.51
N TYR A 149 6.89 -10.80 5.39
CA TYR A 149 7.10 -10.54 6.81
C TYR A 149 6.65 -11.71 7.70
N ASP A 150 6.50 -12.93 7.15
CA ASP A 150 5.95 -14.09 7.88
C ASP A 150 4.55 -13.84 8.52
N ALA A 151 3.80 -12.88 7.96
CA ALA A 151 2.50 -12.42 8.47
C ALA A 151 1.35 -12.84 7.54
N ARG A 152 0.12 -12.51 7.94
CA ARG A 152 -1.10 -12.64 7.11
C ARG A 152 -1.84 -11.32 7.05
N CYS A 153 -2.41 -11.01 5.90
CA CYS A 153 -3.31 -9.85 5.83
C CYS A 153 -4.66 -10.20 6.44
N GLU A 154 -4.97 -9.62 7.60
CA GLU A 154 -6.25 -9.79 8.29
C GLU A 154 -6.72 -8.47 8.88
N ASN A 155 -8.02 -8.15 8.73
CA ASN A 155 -8.65 -6.92 9.24
C ASN A 155 -7.92 -5.62 8.87
N GLY A 156 -7.28 -5.57 7.69
CA GLY A 156 -6.56 -4.38 7.23
C GLY A 156 -5.17 -4.19 7.85
N ALA A 157 -4.57 -5.27 8.35
CA ALA A 157 -3.24 -5.27 8.92
C ALA A 157 -2.46 -6.53 8.51
N CYS A 158 -1.13 -6.46 8.52
CA CYS A 158 -0.25 -7.62 8.39
C CYS A 158 -0.07 -8.30 9.77
N VAL A 159 -1.10 -9.04 10.20
CA VAL A 159 -1.15 -9.72 11.49
C VAL A 159 -0.07 -10.79 11.60
N GLY A 160 0.67 -10.78 12.70
CA GLY A 160 1.81 -11.66 12.93
C GLY A 160 3.15 -11.12 12.41
N ALA A 161 3.17 -9.91 11.82
CA ALA A 161 4.42 -9.28 11.40
C ALA A 161 5.35 -9.11 12.62
N PRO A 162 6.59 -9.62 12.55
CA PRO A 162 7.53 -9.61 13.65
C PRO A 162 8.13 -8.22 13.86
N GLU A 163 9.09 -8.11 14.77
CA GLU A 163 9.86 -6.90 14.95
C GLU A 163 10.47 -6.38 13.64
N ASN A 164 10.42 -5.06 13.44
CA ASN A 164 10.76 -4.36 12.20
C ASN A 164 9.87 -4.72 11.00
N GLY A 165 8.75 -5.42 11.21
CA GLY A 165 7.69 -5.60 10.21
C GLY A 165 6.67 -4.47 10.27
N TYR A 166 6.07 -4.16 9.12
CA TYR A 166 4.94 -3.24 9.04
C TYR A 166 3.67 -3.95 9.49
N CYS A 167 2.97 -3.35 10.44
CA CYS A 167 1.67 -3.80 10.91
C CYS A 167 0.55 -3.20 10.06
N ASP A 168 0.69 -1.92 9.72
CA ASP A 168 -0.12 -1.17 8.75
C ASP A 168 0.77 -0.20 7.95
N ASP A 169 0.18 0.81 7.33
CA ASP A 169 0.85 1.83 6.52
C ASP A 169 1.75 2.81 7.32
N THR A 170 1.52 2.95 8.63
CA THR A 170 2.19 3.93 9.49
C THR A 170 2.91 3.31 10.68
N VAL A 171 2.61 2.07 11.02
CA VAL A 171 3.02 1.39 12.24
C VAL A 171 4.04 0.31 11.89
N LEU A 172 5.29 0.59 12.21
CA LEU A 172 6.38 -0.37 12.22
C LEU A 172 6.55 -0.92 13.64
N CYS A 173 6.52 -2.24 13.82
CA CYS A 173 6.71 -2.83 15.14
C CYS A 173 8.16 -2.70 15.61
N ASP A 174 8.35 -2.05 16.78
CA ASP A 174 9.68 -1.93 17.42
C ASP A 174 10.16 -3.31 17.93
N VAL A 175 11.41 -3.36 18.38
CA VAL A 175 12.06 -4.57 18.89
C VAL A 175 11.23 -5.24 19.99
N GLY A 176 10.97 -6.54 19.83
CA GLY A 176 10.14 -7.34 20.74
C GLY A 176 8.63 -7.10 20.64
N LEU A 177 8.14 -6.36 19.65
CA LEU A 177 6.72 -6.21 19.35
C LEU A 177 6.32 -7.03 18.11
N GLU A 178 5.06 -7.44 18.06
CA GLU A 178 4.42 -8.16 16.95
C GLU A 178 3.07 -7.51 16.64
N CYS A 179 2.68 -7.51 15.35
CA CYS A 179 1.40 -6.97 14.93
C CYS A 179 0.24 -7.88 15.34
N ASP A 180 -0.69 -7.37 16.16
CA ASP A 180 -1.88 -8.09 16.57
C ASP A 180 -3.03 -7.98 15.55
N THR A 181 -4.13 -8.68 15.82
CA THR A 181 -5.33 -8.70 14.96
C THR A 181 -6.05 -7.35 14.83
N SER A 182 -5.67 -6.36 15.63
CA SER A 182 -6.22 -5.00 15.59
C SER A 182 -5.34 -4.01 14.84
N GLY A 183 -4.24 -4.46 14.24
CA GLY A 183 -3.26 -3.58 13.59
C GLY A 183 -2.40 -2.82 14.60
N SER A 184 -2.25 -3.34 15.83
CA SER A 184 -1.42 -2.73 16.86
C SER A 184 -0.18 -3.57 17.17
N CYS A 185 0.96 -2.92 17.34
CA CYS A 185 2.17 -3.60 17.81
C CYS A 185 2.09 -3.86 19.31
N VAL A 186 1.91 -5.12 19.69
CA VAL A 186 1.87 -5.59 21.07
C VAL A 186 3.16 -6.33 21.40
N SER A 187 3.52 -6.44 22.68
CA SER A 187 4.65 -7.30 23.07
C SER A 187 4.38 -8.70 22.53
N ALA A 188 5.34 -9.23 21.76
CA ALA A 188 5.25 -10.59 21.25
C ALA A 188 4.88 -11.48 22.43
N VAL A 189 3.75 -12.17 22.31
CA VAL A 189 3.35 -13.13 23.34
C VAL A 189 4.43 -14.19 23.24
N THR A 190 5.44 -14.07 24.10
CA THR A 190 6.26 -15.22 24.42
C THR A 190 5.24 -16.16 25.01
N THR A 191 4.78 -17.12 24.21
CA THR A 191 4.26 -18.36 24.76
C THR A 191 5.40 -18.81 25.65
N ASP A 192 5.30 -18.45 26.93
CA ASP A 192 6.18 -18.89 28.00
C ASP A 192 6.29 -20.37 27.72
N ALA A 193 7.46 -20.77 27.19
CA ALA A 193 7.68 -22.09 26.64
C ALA A 193 7.69 -22.97 27.87
N GLY A 194 6.48 -23.37 28.29
CA GLY A 194 6.06 -23.27 29.69
C GLY A 194 7.18 -23.67 30.59
N ALA A 195 7.63 -22.74 31.45
CA ALA A 195 8.64 -23.02 32.48
C ALA A 195 8.46 -24.47 32.91
N THR A 196 9.38 -25.35 32.46
CA THR A 196 9.18 -26.78 32.62
C THR A 196 8.93 -26.95 34.10
N VAL A 197 7.71 -27.36 34.46
CA VAL A 197 7.38 -27.61 35.86
C VAL A 197 8.42 -28.61 36.29
N ASP A 198 9.40 -28.13 37.06
CA ASP A 198 10.45 -28.93 37.64
C ASP A 198 9.69 -29.93 38.49
N SER A 199 9.45 -31.09 37.88
CA SER A 199 8.74 -32.21 38.47
C SER A 199 9.75 -32.76 39.44
N GLY A 200 9.86 -32.08 40.57
CA GLY A 200 10.92 -32.26 41.52
C GLY A 200 11.11 -33.74 41.73
N THR A 201 12.31 -34.22 41.41
CA THR A 201 12.81 -35.41 42.07
C THR A 201 12.87 -35.05 43.54
N SER A 202 11.81 -35.43 44.27
CA SER A 202 11.84 -35.53 45.72
C SER A 202 13.00 -36.45 46.07
N VAL A 203 14.14 -35.85 46.40
CA VAL A 203 15.25 -36.54 47.05
C VAL A 203 14.78 -36.84 48.46
N ASP A 204 14.02 -37.92 48.60
CA ASP A 204 13.75 -38.55 49.88
C ASP A 204 15.09 -39.06 50.43
N SER A 205 15.64 -38.30 51.37
CA SER A 205 16.76 -38.71 52.20
C SER A 205 16.19 -39.41 53.43
N GLY A 206 15.46 -40.50 53.17
CA GLY A 206 14.89 -41.40 54.17
C GLY A 206 15.96 -42.32 54.75
N THR A 207 16.19 -42.16 56.05
CA THR A 207 16.89 -43.07 56.97
C THR A 207 16.37 -44.53 56.83
N PRO A 208 17.22 -45.56 56.98
CA PRO A 208 16.77 -46.96 56.85
C PRO A 208 15.90 -47.35 58.05
N GLY A 209 14.62 -47.66 57.81
CA GLY A 209 13.67 -48.00 58.87
C GLY A 209 12.65 -49.05 58.45
N VAL A 210 13.03 -50.31 58.63
CA VAL A 210 12.19 -51.50 58.94
C VAL A 210 11.03 -51.83 57.99
N ASP A 211 11.28 -52.86 57.18
CA ASP A 211 10.30 -53.72 56.51
C ASP A 211 9.37 -54.39 57.53
N THR A 212 8.07 -54.07 57.45
CA THR A 212 6.99 -54.95 57.93
C THR A 212 5.86 -54.93 56.92
N GLY A 213 5.81 -55.99 56.10
CA GLY A 213 4.89 -56.11 54.99
C GLY A 213 3.40 -56.15 55.34
N ILE A 214 2.59 -55.74 54.37
CA ILE A 214 1.19 -56.13 54.17
C ILE A 214 0.93 -56.10 52.64
N PRO A 215 0.39 -57.17 52.02
CA PRO A 215 -0.02 -57.13 50.62
C PRO A 215 -1.44 -56.59 50.52
N ALA A 216 -1.63 -55.46 49.83
CA ALA A 216 -2.95 -54.95 49.47
C ALA A 216 -3.05 -54.76 47.96
N ASN A 217 -3.60 -55.81 47.36
CA ASN A 217 -4.33 -55.86 46.11
C ASN A 217 -5.17 -54.59 45.84
N ARG A 218 -4.97 -53.93 44.68
CA ARG A 218 -6.01 -53.18 43.97
C ARG A 218 -5.74 -53.10 42.47
N ASP A 219 -6.38 -54.02 41.76
CA ASP A 219 -6.92 -53.78 40.42
C ASP A 219 -7.83 -52.54 40.43
N ALA A 220 -7.58 -51.59 39.52
CA ALA A 220 -8.58 -50.61 39.11
C ALA A 220 -8.29 -50.13 37.68
N SER A 221 -8.89 -50.86 36.75
CA SER A 221 -9.14 -50.45 35.38
C SER A 221 -10.01 -49.18 35.37
N THR A 222 -9.62 -48.16 34.60
CA THR A 222 -10.56 -47.11 34.15
C THR A 222 -10.42 -46.94 32.64
N ASN A 223 -11.35 -47.60 31.94
CA ASN A 223 -11.71 -47.28 30.57
C ASN A 223 -12.32 -45.87 30.55
N VAL A 224 -11.83 -45.00 29.67
CA VAL A 224 -12.55 -43.79 29.30
C VAL A 224 -12.95 -43.90 27.83
N ASP A 225 -14.25 -43.80 27.66
CA ASP A 225 -15.08 -44.08 26.51
C ASP A 225 -14.89 -43.06 25.38
N ALA A 226 -14.88 -43.57 24.15
CA ALA A 226 -14.82 -42.80 22.93
C ALA A 226 -16.24 -42.39 22.52
N GLY A 227 -16.60 -41.14 22.82
CA GLY A 227 -17.84 -40.50 22.37
C GLY A 227 -17.80 -40.19 20.87
N VAL A 228 -18.71 -40.83 20.14
CA VAL A 228 -19.02 -40.70 18.70
C VAL A 228 -19.60 -39.30 18.35
N PRO A 229 -19.36 -38.77 17.14
CA PRO A 229 -19.86 -37.47 16.68
C PRO A 229 -21.36 -37.49 16.32
N GLY A 230 -22.12 -36.55 16.86
CA GLY A 230 -23.51 -36.30 16.52
C GLY A 230 -23.66 -35.16 15.50
N LEU A 231 -24.09 -35.49 14.28
CA LEU A 231 -24.73 -34.56 13.35
C LEU A 231 -25.99 -33.98 13.98
N LEU A 232 -26.20 -32.66 13.85
CA LEU A 232 -27.53 -32.07 13.74
C LEU A 232 -27.49 -30.87 12.80
N ASP A 233 -27.98 -31.14 11.59
CA ASP A 233 -28.53 -30.19 10.63
C ASP A 233 -29.84 -29.61 11.18
N THR A 234 -29.92 -28.29 11.30
CA THR A 234 -31.18 -27.57 11.12
C THR A 234 -30.88 -26.19 10.52
N GLY A 235 -31.08 -26.07 9.21
CA GLY A 235 -31.19 -24.78 8.54
C GLY A 235 -32.34 -23.92 9.05
N ALA A 236 -32.14 -22.60 9.02
CA ALA A 236 -33.23 -21.64 9.00
C ALA A 236 -32.83 -20.44 8.13
N LYS A 237 -33.40 -20.42 6.93
CA LYS A 237 -33.48 -19.24 6.07
C LYS A 237 -34.29 -18.16 6.79
N SER A 238 -33.80 -16.93 6.80
CA SER A 238 -34.66 -15.76 6.99
C SER A 238 -34.15 -14.60 6.15
N ALA A 239 -34.66 -14.55 4.92
CA ALA A 239 -34.57 -13.40 4.05
C ALA A 239 -35.48 -12.31 4.63
N LYS A 240 -34.89 -11.18 5.04
CA LYS A 240 -35.66 -9.96 5.32
C LYS A 240 -35.48 -9.00 4.16
N THR A 241 -36.49 -8.99 3.30
CA THR A 241 -36.72 -7.96 2.29
C THR A 241 -37.02 -6.64 2.99
N THR A 242 -36.09 -5.70 2.96
CA THR A 242 -36.36 -4.28 3.27
C THR A 242 -36.49 -3.50 1.97
N LYS A 243 -37.68 -2.93 1.82
CA LYS A 243 -38.16 -2.07 0.73
C LYS A 243 -37.32 -0.77 0.64
N PRO A 244 -37.00 -0.26 -0.56
CA PRO A 244 -36.32 1.01 -0.71
C PRO A 244 -37.32 2.15 -0.46
N THR A 245 -37.00 3.03 0.50
CA THR A 245 -37.62 4.34 0.62
C THR A 245 -36.96 5.29 -0.37
N THR A 246 -37.78 5.76 -1.29
CA THR A 246 -37.46 6.80 -2.27
C THR A 246 -37.42 8.13 -1.54
N GLU A 247 -36.23 8.67 -1.28
CA GLU A 247 -36.06 10.08 -0.94
C GLU A 247 -35.46 10.81 -2.13
N SER A 248 -36.27 11.74 -2.63
CA SER A 248 -35.91 12.73 -3.62
C SER A 248 -35.23 13.91 -2.94
N GLY A 249 -34.15 14.41 -3.53
CA GLY A 249 -33.75 15.81 -3.37
C GLY A 249 -32.41 16.04 -2.69
N CYS A 250 -31.38 16.26 -3.50
CA CYS A 250 -30.52 17.45 -3.52
C CYS A 250 -29.21 17.10 -4.21
N SER A 251 -29.15 17.36 -5.51
CA SER A 251 -27.93 17.39 -6.30
C SER A 251 -27.10 18.61 -5.87
N CYS A 252 -26.18 18.39 -4.93
CA CYS A 252 -24.99 19.21 -4.80
C CYS A 252 -23.96 18.65 -5.78
N ALA A 253 -23.74 19.35 -6.89
CA ALA A 253 -22.57 19.13 -7.71
C ALA A 253 -21.35 19.57 -6.89
N GLU A 254 -20.72 18.63 -6.20
CA GLU A 254 -19.37 18.81 -5.70
C GLU A 254 -18.43 18.64 -6.91
N THR A 255 -18.00 19.77 -7.46
CA THR A 255 -16.71 19.84 -8.17
C THR A 255 -15.63 19.41 -7.18
N SER A 256 -15.32 18.11 -7.17
CA SER A 256 -14.09 17.56 -6.64
C SER A 256 -12.95 18.15 -7.47
N ARG A 257 -12.39 19.26 -6.97
CA ARG A 257 -11.09 19.74 -7.42
C ARG A 257 -10.07 18.66 -7.05
N PRO A 258 -9.28 18.13 -7.99
CA PRO A 258 -8.09 17.39 -7.59
C PRO A 258 -7.26 18.34 -6.72
N ARG A 259 -6.90 17.91 -5.52
CA ARG A 259 -5.81 18.54 -4.78
C ARG A 259 -4.55 18.22 -5.57
N SER A 260 -4.24 19.06 -6.54
CA SER A 260 -2.89 19.21 -7.06
C SER A 260 -2.01 19.46 -5.85
N TYR A 261 -1.09 18.53 -5.56
CA TYR A 261 0.04 18.79 -4.67
C TYR A 261 1.00 19.74 -5.38
N GLY A 262 0.52 20.98 -5.58
CA GLY A 262 1.32 22.12 -5.94
C GLY A 262 2.15 22.51 -4.73
N ALA A 263 3.44 22.60 -4.93
CA ALA A 263 4.43 22.90 -3.93
C ALA A 263 4.09 24.15 -3.08
N LEU A 264 4.31 23.98 -1.77
CA LEU A 264 4.66 24.96 -0.73
C LEU A 264 3.56 25.82 -0.06
N ALA A 265 3.17 25.43 1.17
CA ALA A 265 3.31 26.26 2.38
C ALA A 265 2.93 25.52 3.69
N LEU A 266 3.96 25.09 4.43
CA LEU A 266 4.17 25.21 5.89
C LEU A 266 2.94 25.23 6.84
N SER A 267 2.76 24.18 7.66
CA SER A 267 2.44 24.27 9.10
C SER A 267 2.35 22.90 9.81
N LEU A 268 3.22 22.72 10.81
CA LEU A 268 3.06 21.87 12.02
C LEU A 268 2.88 20.35 11.87
N LEU A 269 4.00 19.62 11.94
CA LEU A 269 4.13 18.44 12.80
C LEU A 269 5.62 18.11 13.03
N VAL A 270 6.21 18.84 13.99
CA VAL A 270 7.41 18.41 14.69
C VAL A 270 6.96 17.38 15.73
N CYS A 271 7.16 16.09 15.47
CA CYS A 271 7.44 15.08 16.49
C CYS A 271 7.84 13.75 15.81
N CYS A 272 8.97 13.20 16.22
CA CYS A 272 9.50 11.85 15.90
C CYS A 272 10.36 11.66 14.64
N ALA A 273 11.33 12.55 14.39
CA ALA A 273 12.58 12.15 13.73
C ALA A 273 13.50 11.42 14.74
N ARG A 274 13.40 10.09 14.84
CA ARG A 274 14.44 9.24 15.47
C ARG A 274 15.22 8.51 14.37
N ARG A 275 16.41 9.05 14.08
CA ARG A 275 17.63 8.38 13.59
C ARG A 275 17.46 6.94 13.08
N PHE A 276 17.31 6.77 11.78
CA PHE A 276 17.82 5.58 11.09
C PHE A 276 19.15 5.94 10.42
N SER A 277 20.23 5.72 11.18
CA SER A 277 21.60 5.84 10.70
C SER A 277 21.93 4.59 9.90
N SER A 278 22.44 4.80 8.69
CA SER A 278 22.88 3.76 7.75
C SER A 278 23.62 2.59 8.42
N ARG A 279 23.11 1.37 8.20
CA ARG A 279 23.91 0.15 8.24
C ARG A 279 23.69 -0.63 6.95
N ARG A 280 24.28 -0.13 5.85
CA ARG A 280 24.53 -0.97 4.68
C ARG A 280 25.62 -1.96 5.08
N ALA A 281 25.21 -3.19 5.38
CA ALA A 281 26.11 -4.30 5.62
C ALA A 281 26.87 -4.59 4.33
N ARG A 282 28.18 -4.39 4.38
CA ARG A 282 29.14 -4.92 3.42
C ARG A 282 29.09 -6.46 3.53
N ARG A 283 28.52 -7.14 2.54
CA ARG A 283 28.80 -8.56 2.29
C ARG A 283 29.21 -8.71 0.83
N THR A 284 30.39 -9.31 0.69
CA THR A 284 31.20 -9.66 -0.50
C THR A 284 31.65 -8.52 -1.38
#